data_AF-A0A9W5USJ9-F1
#
_entry.id   AF-A0A9W5USJ9-F1
#
_cell.length_a   1.000
_cell.length_b   1.000
_cell.length_c   1.000
_cell.angle_alpha   90.00
_cell.angle_beta   90.00
_cell.angle_gamma   90.00
#
_symmetry.space_group_name_H-M   'P 1'
#
loop_
_entity.id
_entity.type
_entity.pdbx_description
1 polymer ?
#
loop_
_entity_poly.entity_id
_entity_poly.type
_entity_poly.pdbx_seq_one_letter_code
_entity_poly.pdbx_strand_id
1 'polypeptide(L)'
;MWPTEEVALEVKAIVEGYRGNRTADQVYADMGVLDPEPEPTLPTLRDWSTTWLAAKTRITPGTRAAYERQLVTRIWPVLGDHHIDRITPTQIGALLNALRRPEDDDEPGLTNSTVTRYYSLLFAIF
;
A
#
# COMPACT_ATOMS: atom_id res chain seq x y z
N MET A 1 10.68 33.41 32.50
CA MET A 1 10.07 32.72 33.65
C MET A 1 10.29 31.23 33.41
N TRP A 2 11.17 30.59 34.18
CA TRP A 2 11.44 29.15 34.03
C TRP A 2 10.25 28.34 34.55
N PRO A 3 9.98 27.14 34.00
CA PRO A 3 8.88 26.29 34.47
C PRO A 3 9.08 25.94 35.94
N THR A 4 8.00 25.98 36.72
CA THR A 4 8.01 25.64 38.15
C THR A 4 8.38 24.18 38.36
N GLU A 5 8.93 23.88 39.54
CA GLU A 5 9.36 22.54 39.98
C GLU A 5 8.25 21.48 39.84
N GLU A 6 6.99 21.92 39.92
CA GLU A 6 5.78 21.13 39.69
C GLU A 6 5.66 20.63 38.24
N VAL A 7 5.96 21.46 37.24
CA VAL A 7 5.96 21.07 35.81
C VAL A 7 7.08 20.07 35.52
N ALA A 8 8.24 20.26 36.13
CA ALA A 8 9.37 19.33 35.98
C ALA A 8 9.06 17.95 36.59
N LEU A 9 8.33 17.90 37.69
CA LEU A 9 7.89 16.66 38.34
C LEU A 9 6.79 15.95 37.54
N GLU A 10 5.86 16.70 36.95
CA GLU A 10 4.80 16.15 36.10
C GLU A 10 5.38 15.55 34.80
N VAL A 11 6.31 16.25 34.15
CA VAL A 11 7.06 15.74 32.99
C VAL A 11 7.86 14.51 33.37
N LYS A 12 8.51 14.49 34.53
CA LYS A 12 9.28 13.33 35.00
C LYS A 12 8.38 12.12 35.26
N ALA A 13 7.21 12.30 35.87
CA ALA A 13 6.24 11.23 36.12
C ALA A 13 5.66 10.65 34.82
N ILE A 14 5.43 11.51 33.81
CA ILE A 14 5.05 11.09 32.46
C ILE A 14 6.19 10.27 31.83
N VAL A 15 7.43 10.77 31.85
CA VAL A 15 8.58 10.05 31.26
C VAL A 15 8.86 8.72 31.97
N GLU A 16 8.76 8.65 33.31
CA GLU A 16 8.97 7.44 34.10
C GLU A 16 7.84 6.41 33.94
N GLY A 17 6.59 6.85 33.75
CA GLY A 17 5.45 5.98 33.39
C GLY A 17 5.50 5.43 31.96
N TYR A 18 6.25 6.06 31.06
CA TYR A 18 6.31 5.74 29.62
C TYR A 18 7.39 4.71 29.22
N ARG A 19 8.12 4.14 30.18
CA ARG A 19 9.26 3.24 29.91
C ARG A 19 8.88 1.86 29.31
N GLY A 20 7.60 1.64 28.98
CA GLY A 20 7.03 0.33 28.71
C GLY A 20 6.95 -0.12 27.25
N ASN A 21 6.51 0.70 26.28
CA ASN A 21 6.34 0.20 24.88
C ASN A 21 5.94 1.23 23.80
N ARG A 22 6.18 2.54 23.97
CA ARG A 22 5.87 3.51 22.90
C ARG A 22 7.04 3.65 21.92
N THR A 23 6.77 3.56 20.62
CA THR A 23 7.77 3.83 19.58
C THR A 23 8.09 5.33 19.55
N ALA A 24 9.27 5.70 19.04
CA ALA A 24 9.69 7.10 18.97
C ALA A 24 8.66 7.98 18.22
N ASP A 25 8.06 7.45 17.15
CA ASP A 25 7.03 8.15 16.35
C ASP A 25 5.78 8.48 17.17
N GLN A 26 5.35 7.60 18.07
CA GLN A 26 4.21 7.85 18.96
C GLN A 26 4.50 8.97 19.96
N VAL A 27 5.74 9.05 20.45
CA VAL A 27 6.17 10.13 21.35
C VAL A 27 6.18 11.46 20.60
N TYR A 28 6.68 11.49 19.35
CA TYR A 28 6.69 12.71 18.55
C TYR A 28 5.30 13.18 18.12
N ALA A 29 4.38 12.26 17.84
CA ALA A 29 2.97 12.58 17.57
C ALA A 29 2.27 13.15 18.83
N ASP A 30 2.43 12.51 20.00
CA ASP A 30 1.86 12.99 21.27
C ASP A 30 2.42 14.36 21.70
N MET A 31 3.67 14.66 21.36
CA MET A 31 4.31 15.96 21.60
C MET A 31 3.88 17.05 20.61
N GLY A 32 3.03 16.73 19.62
CA GLY A 32 2.60 17.67 18.58
C GLY A 32 3.73 18.09 17.63
N VAL A 33 4.80 17.28 17.54
CA VAL A 33 5.98 17.52 16.68
C VAL A 33 5.78 16.87 15.31
N LEU A 34 5.00 15.79 15.24
CA LEU A 34 4.55 15.16 13.99
C LEU A 34 3.03 15.28 13.88
N ASP A 35 2.53 15.86 12.79
CA ASP A 35 1.14 15.64 12.38
C ASP A 35 0.99 14.15 12.02
N PRO A 36 -0.01 13.43 12.54
CA PRO A 36 -0.26 12.06 12.10
C PRO A 36 -0.50 12.07 10.59
N GLU A 37 0.13 11.13 9.87
CA GLU A 37 -0.16 10.98 8.45
C GLU A 37 -1.68 10.82 8.27
N PRO A 38 -2.29 11.57 7.36
CA PRO A 38 -3.73 11.49 7.17
C PRO A 38 -4.13 10.07 6.83
N GLU A 39 -5.14 9.57 7.53
CA GLU A 39 -5.76 8.28 7.22
C GLU A 39 -6.11 8.24 5.73
N PRO A 40 -5.76 7.15 5.02
CA PRO A 40 -6.00 7.05 3.60
C PRO A 40 -7.50 7.16 3.30
N THR A 41 -7.85 8.07 2.41
CA THR A 41 -9.25 8.40 2.11
C THR A 41 -9.81 7.58 0.95
N LEU A 42 -8.93 6.99 0.12
CA LEU A 42 -9.31 6.16 -1.01
C LEU A 42 -9.26 4.66 -0.66
N PRO A 43 -10.04 3.81 -1.34
CA PRO A 43 -10.02 2.36 -1.09
C PRO A 43 -8.67 1.71 -1.44
N THR A 44 -8.48 0.49 -0.96
CA THR A 44 -7.39 -0.38 -1.42
C THR A 44 -7.52 -0.69 -2.91
N LEU A 45 -6.42 -1.05 -3.57
CA LEU A 45 -6.45 -1.49 -4.96
C LEU A 45 -7.38 -2.70 -5.14
N ARG A 46 -7.42 -3.62 -4.18
CA ARG A 46 -8.30 -4.78 -4.21
C ARG A 46 -9.78 -4.37 -4.25
N ASP A 47 -10.19 -3.50 -3.34
CA ASP A 47 -11.58 -3.05 -3.25
C ASP A 47 -11.97 -2.21 -4.47
N TRP A 48 -11.07 -1.32 -4.88
CA TRP A 48 -11.26 -0.49 -6.07
C TRP A 48 -11.39 -1.32 -7.33
N SER A 49 -10.43 -2.22 -7.59
CA SER A 49 -10.40 -3.04 -8.80
C SER A 49 -11.57 -4.03 -8.87
N THR A 50 -12.06 -4.50 -7.72
CA THR A 50 -13.28 -5.32 -7.64
C THR A 50 -14.50 -4.52 -8.11
N THR A 51 -14.67 -3.31 -7.59
CA THR A 51 -15.77 -2.40 -7.97
C THR A 51 -15.67 -1.99 -9.44
N TRP A 52 -14.48 -1.61 -9.88
CA TRP A 52 -14.17 -1.26 -11.27
C TRP A 52 -14.52 -2.40 -12.23
N LEU A 53 -14.11 -3.64 -11.91
CA LEU A 53 -14.37 -4.79 -12.76
C LEU A 53 -15.88 -5.09 -12.81
N ALA A 54 -16.58 -5.02 -11.68
CA ALA A 54 -18.04 -5.18 -11.63
C ALA A 54 -18.75 -4.16 -12.54
N ALA A 55 -18.29 -2.91 -12.58
CA ALA A 55 -18.86 -1.85 -13.42
C ALA A 55 -18.62 -2.04 -14.93
N LYS A 56 -17.67 -2.87 -15.37
CA LYS A 56 -17.39 -3.09 -16.81
C LYS A 56 -18.46 -3.94 -17.50
N THR A 57 -19.54 -3.33 -17.96
CA THR A 57 -20.64 -4.05 -18.64
C THR A 57 -20.36 -4.44 -20.10
N ARG A 58 -19.37 -3.80 -20.76
CA ARG A 58 -19.09 -3.96 -22.19
C ARG A 58 -17.95 -4.94 -22.53
N ILE A 59 -17.45 -5.70 -21.56
CA ILE A 59 -16.40 -6.69 -21.79
C ILE A 59 -16.99 -8.10 -21.91
N THR A 60 -16.34 -8.95 -22.71
CA THR A 60 -16.75 -10.35 -22.82
C THR A 60 -16.51 -11.10 -21.51
N PRO A 61 -17.24 -12.21 -21.23
CA PRO A 61 -16.97 -13.04 -20.06
C PRO A 61 -15.52 -13.55 -19.98
N GLY A 62 -14.92 -13.89 -21.13
CA GLY A 62 -13.52 -14.33 -21.19
C GLY A 62 -12.53 -13.23 -20.82
N THR A 63 -12.77 -12.00 -21.27
CA THR A 63 -11.97 -10.83 -20.87
C THR A 63 -12.08 -10.57 -19.37
N ARG A 64 -13.29 -10.65 -18.82
CA ARG A 64 -13.53 -10.49 -17.38
C ARG A 64 -12.75 -11.53 -16.56
N ALA A 65 -12.87 -12.81 -16.91
CA ALA A 65 -12.15 -13.89 -16.25
C ALA A 65 -10.62 -13.73 -16.37
N ALA A 66 -10.13 -13.23 -17.50
CA ALA A 66 -8.71 -12.95 -17.68
C ALA A 66 -8.20 -11.79 -16.80
N TYR A 67 -9.00 -10.74 -16.61
CA TYR A 67 -8.67 -9.64 -15.70
C TYR A 67 -8.68 -10.10 -14.24
N GLU A 68 -9.72 -10.82 -13.83
CA GLU A 68 -9.82 -11.37 -12.48
C GLU A 68 -8.62 -12.29 -12.16
N ARG A 69 -8.25 -13.18 -13.08
CA ARG A 69 -7.06 -14.02 -12.92
C ARG A 69 -5.78 -13.20 -12.75
N GLN A 70 -5.56 -12.17 -13.57
CA GLN A 70 -4.38 -11.31 -13.46
C GLN A 70 -4.35 -10.58 -12.11
N LEU A 71 -5.50 -10.07 -11.66
CA LEU A 71 -5.65 -9.39 -10.37
C LEU A 71 -5.29 -10.33 -9.22
N VAL A 72 -5.96 -11.48 -9.14
CA VAL A 72 -5.80 -12.44 -8.03
C VAL A 72 -4.41 -13.04 -7.98
N THR A 73 -3.83 -13.40 -9.13
CA THR A 73 -2.62 -14.24 -9.13
C THR A 73 -1.32 -13.46 -8.96
N ARG A 74 -1.25 -12.21 -9.43
CA ARG A 74 0.02 -11.48 -9.49
C ARG A 74 -0.06 -10.04 -9.00
N ILE A 75 -1.20 -9.36 -9.14
CA ILE A 75 -1.32 -7.94 -8.74
C ILE A 75 -1.67 -7.84 -7.26
N TRP A 76 -2.77 -8.45 -6.81
CA TRP A 76 -3.25 -8.34 -5.43
C TRP A 76 -2.26 -8.86 -4.37
N PRO A 77 -1.50 -9.94 -4.60
CA PRO A 77 -0.49 -10.37 -3.64
C PRO A 77 0.59 -9.33 -3.34
N VAL A 78 0.81 -8.38 -4.24
CA VAL A 78 1.87 -7.37 -4.12
C VAL A 78 1.30 -5.98 -3.81
N LEU A 79 0.23 -5.59 -4.51
CA LEU A 79 -0.31 -4.23 -4.45
C LEU A 79 -1.74 -4.16 -3.90
N GLY A 80 -2.40 -5.31 -3.66
CA GLY A 80 -3.84 -5.37 -3.39
C GLY A 80 -4.26 -4.61 -2.14
N ASP A 81 -3.43 -4.65 -1.11
CA ASP A 81 -3.74 -4.07 0.20
C ASP A 81 -3.25 -2.62 0.32
N HIS A 82 -2.58 -2.09 -0.72
CA HIS A 82 -2.21 -0.68 -0.79
C HIS A 82 -3.40 0.16 -1.20
N HIS A 83 -3.57 1.31 -0.56
CA HIS A 83 -4.51 2.34 -0.98
C HIS A 83 -4.10 2.93 -2.33
N ILE A 84 -5.08 3.16 -3.22
CA ILE A 84 -4.81 3.50 -4.62
C ILE A 84 -4.04 4.82 -4.80
N ASP A 85 -4.26 5.80 -3.92
CA ASP A 85 -3.52 7.07 -3.85
C ASP A 85 -2.06 6.89 -3.42
N ARG A 86 -1.74 5.78 -2.76
CA ARG A 86 -0.40 5.48 -2.26
C ARG A 86 0.40 4.58 -3.20
N ILE A 87 -0.19 4.09 -4.29
CA ILE A 87 0.51 3.26 -5.27
C ILE A 87 1.28 4.17 -6.24
N THR A 88 2.58 3.99 -6.27
CA THR A 88 3.49 4.77 -7.08
C THR A 88 3.84 4.07 -8.41
N PRO A 89 4.23 4.83 -9.45
CA PRO A 89 4.78 4.25 -10.68
C PRO A 89 5.99 3.33 -10.44
N THR A 90 6.79 3.62 -9.41
CA THR A 90 7.95 2.80 -9.04
C THR A 90 7.53 1.42 -8.54
N GLN A 91 6.49 1.32 -7.70
CA GLN A 91 5.95 0.04 -7.24
C GLN A 91 5.37 -0.78 -8.39
N ILE A 92 4.67 -0.12 -9.33
CA ILE A 92 4.18 -0.77 -10.56
C ILE A 92 5.37 -1.29 -11.38
N GLY A 93 6.41 -0.48 -11.58
CA GLY A 93 7.62 -0.88 -12.30
C GLY A 93 8.33 -2.07 -11.66
N ALA A 94 8.44 -2.07 -10.33
CA ALA A 94 9.02 -3.17 -9.56
C ALA A 94 8.22 -4.47 -9.76
N LEU A 95 6.89 -4.42 -9.65
CA LEU A 95 6.02 -5.56 -9.93
C LEU A 95 6.25 -6.11 -11.34
N LEU A 96 6.22 -5.25 -12.36
CA LEU A 96 6.39 -5.70 -13.76
C LEU A 96 7.79 -6.29 -14.02
N ASN A 97 8.82 -5.80 -13.35
CA ASN A 97 10.17 -6.36 -13.43
C ASN A 97 10.24 -7.73 -12.74
N ALA A 98 9.62 -7.90 -11.57
CA ALA A 98 9.53 -9.20 -10.90
C ALA A 98 8.77 -10.24 -11.75
N LEU A 99 7.78 -9.82 -12.53
CA LEU A 99 7.10 -10.71 -13.49
C LEU A 99 8.00 -11.13 -14.66
N ARG A 100 8.92 -10.27 -15.10
CA ARG A 100 9.88 -10.58 -16.17
C ARG A 100 11.03 -11.46 -15.69
N ARG A 101 11.44 -11.24 -14.45
CA ARG A 101 12.61 -11.85 -13.82
C ARG A 101 12.23 -12.18 -12.38
N PRO A 102 11.55 -13.31 -12.16
CA PRO A 102 11.23 -13.75 -10.81
C PRO A 102 12.52 -13.98 -10.02
N GLU A 103 12.43 -13.85 -8.70
CA GLU A 103 13.57 -14.06 -7.80
C GLU A 103 13.89 -15.55 -7.61
N ASP A 104 12.90 -16.41 -7.84
CA ASP A 104 13.06 -17.85 -7.84
C ASP A 104 13.65 -18.30 -9.19
N ASP A 105 14.87 -18.84 -9.14
CA ASP A 105 15.61 -19.33 -10.30
C ASP A 105 14.88 -20.50 -11.01
N ASP A 106 13.96 -21.19 -10.32
CA ASP A 106 13.18 -22.30 -10.88
C ASP A 106 11.91 -21.85 -11.63
N GLU A 107 11.51 -20.56 -11.53
CA GLU A 107 10.36 -20.02 -12.25
C GLU A 107 10.81 -19.28 -13.53
N PRO A 108 10.39 -19.70 -14.73
CA PRO A 108 10.67 -18.91 -15.93
C PRO A 108 9.85 -17.62 -15.91
N GLY A 109 10.54 -16.49 -16.14
CA GLY A 109 9.89 -15.19 -16.25
C GLY A 109 8.84 -15.13 -17.37
N LEU A 110 7.84 -14.27 -17.17
CA LEU A 110 6.75 -14.10 -18.13
C LEU A 110 7.23 -13.40 -19.40
N THR A 111 6.61 -13.75 -20.53
CA THR A 111 6.90 -13.12 -21.81
C THR A 111 6.58 -11.62 -21.80
N ASN A 112 7.29 -10.84 -22.60
CA ASN A 112 7.02 -9.40 -22.75
C ASN A 112 5.56 -9.10 -23.11
N SER A 113 4.95 -9.90 -23.98
CA SER A 113 3.53 -9.73 -24.34
C SER A 113 2.60 -9.95 -23.15
N THR A 114 2.92 -10.89 -22.26
CA THR A 114 2.14 -11.15 -21.05
C THR A 114 2.32 -10.02 -20.04
N VAL A 115 3.54 -9.55 -19.81
CA VAL A 115 3.84 -8.41 -18.92
C VAL A 115 3.15 -7.14 -19.40
N THR A 116 3.14 -6.89 -20.71
CA THR A 116 2.38 -5.76 -21.29
C THR A 116 0.89 -5.86 -21.00
N ARG A 117 0.28 -7.07 -20.97
CA ARG A 117 -1.13 -7.21 -20.58
C ARG A 117 -1.37 -6.82 -19.13
N TYR A 118 -0.47 -7.20 -18.21
CA TYR A 118 -0.54 -6.76 -16.81
C TYR A 118 -0.43 -5.23 -16.69
N TYR A 119 0.51 -4.61 -17.42
CA TYR A 119 0.62 -3.16 -17.47
C TYR A 119 -0.64 -2.49 -18.01
N SER A 120 -1.19 -2.99 -19.12
CA SER A 120 -2.43 -2.45 -19.71
C SER A 120 -3.63 -2.58 -18.77
N LEU A 121 -3.70 -3.66 -17.98
CA LEU A 121 -4.75 -3.82 -16.97
C LEU A 121 -4.59 -2.78 -15.85
N LEU A 122 -3.38 -2.63 -15.29
CA LEU A 122 -3.11 -1.62 -14.26
C LEU A 122 -3.43 -0.22 -14.78
N PHE A 123 -2.96 0.13 -15.98
CA PHE A 123 -3.26 1.42 -16.61
C PHE A 123 -4.76 1.66 -16.87
N ALA A 124 -5.57 0.61 -17.02
CA ALA A 124 -7.01 0.74 -17.19
C ALA A 124 -7.79 0.88 -15.86
N ILE A 125 -7.16 0.52 -14.73
CA ILE A 125 -7.73 0.59 -13.38
C ILE A 125 -7.50 1.97 -12.75
N PHE A 126 -6.32 2.55 -12.97
CA PHE A 126 -5.99 3.95 -12.63
C PHE A 126 -6.61 4.92 -13.64
#